data_AF-A0A1V5I0V4-F1
#
_entry.id   AF-A0A1V5I0V4-F1
#
_cell.length_a   1.000
_cell.length_b   1.000
_cell.length_c   1.000
_cell.angle_alpha   90.00
_cell.angle_beta   90.00
_cell.angle_gamma   90.00
#
_symmetry.space_group_name_H-M   'P 1'
#
loop_
_entity.id
_entity.type
_entity.pdbx_description
1 polymer ?
#
loop_
_entity_poly.entity_id
_entity_poly.type
_entity_poly.pdbx_seq_one_letter_code
_entity_poly.pdbx_strand_id
1 'polypeptide(L)'
;MQKELIGENELKALKKKNTGLIVFFIAWTLLIAGWITIVFLFQNRSTEYLWLYLGAAVLTILLTILLYVFTKMARPLWAYMTFMSKCEHKDHQRNDVILLEEQKDTITYQGILTKQLNVKEIDEGNTWTISYQADEKLDLKVGQAYQIETYDDLLVAIKEEQR
;
A
#
# COMPACT_ATOMS: atom_id res chain seq x y z
N MET A 1 -20.00 21.19 -3.44
CA MET A 1 -18.70 21.19 -2.74
C MET A 1 -18.36 19.75 -2.37
N GLN A 2 -17.61 19.04 -3.23
CA GLN A 2 -17.20 17.66 -2.96
C GLN A 2 -15.87 17.68 -2.20
N LYS A 3 -15.85 17.06 -1.02
CA LYS A 3 -14.62 16.55 -0.41
C LYS A 3 -14.40 15.19 -1.07
N GLU A 4 -13.50 15.09 -2.04
CA GLU A 4 -12.98 13.77 -2.42
C GLU A 4 -11.86 13.45 -1.44
N LEU A 5 -12.13 12.53 -0.53
CA LEU A 5 -11.09 11.89 0.26
C LEU A 5 -10.31 10.99 -0.68
N ILE A 6 -9.10 11.44 -0.99
CA ILE A 6 -8.06 10.66 -1.64
C ILE A 6 -7.97 9.32 -0.89
N GLY A 7 -8.35 8.23 -1.56
CA GLY A 7 -8.22 6.88 -1.01
C GLY A 7 -9.50 6.06 -0.73
N GLU A 8 -10.74 6.55 -0.94
CA GLU A 8 -11.94 5.71 -0.68
C GLU A 8 -12.05 4.50 -1.65
N ASN A 9 -11.73 4.72 -2.93
CA ASN A 9 -11.64 3.66 -3.94
C ASN A 9 -10.45 2.71 -3.67
N GLU A 10 -9.36 3.25 -3.11
CA GLU A 10 -8.22 2.45 -2.71
C GLU A 10 -8.50 1.62 -1.46
N LEU A 11 -9.25 2.12 -0.48
CA LEU A 11 -9.63 1.36 0.72
C LEU A 11 -10.44 0.11 0.34
N LYS A 12 -11.28 0.19 -0.70
CA LYS A 12 -11.96 -0.96 -1.32
C LYS A 12 -10.99 -1.88 -2.06
N ALA A 13 -10.03 -1.34 -2.83
CA ALA A 13 -9.01 -2.13 -3.52
C ALA A 13 -8.07 -2.85 -2.53
N LEU A 14 -7.71 -2.19 -1.44
CA LEU A 14 -6.90 -2.70 -0.33
C LEU A 14 -7.64 -3.80 0.42
N LYS A 15 -8.93 -3.61 0.74
CA LYS A 15 -9.77 -4.69 1.31
C LYS A 15 -9.79 -5.92 0.40
N LYS A 16 -9.98 -5.73 -0.92
CA LYS A 16 -9.95 -6.84 -1.90
C LYS A 16 -8.60 -7.54 -1.97
N LYS A 17 -7.49 -6.78 -1.92
CA LYS A 17 -6.12 -7.31 -1.90
C LYS A 17 -5.80 -8.06 -0.60
N ASN A 18 -6.35 -7.60 0.52
CA ASN A 18 -6.25 -8.27 1.82
C ASN A 18 -7.08 -9.56 1.87
N THR A 19 -8.28 -9.58 1.26
CA THR A 19 -9.05 -10.83 1.07
C THR A 19 -8.26 -11.82 0.22
N GLY A 20 -7.58 -11.37 -0.84
CA GLY A 20 -6.70 -12.22 -1.65
C GLY A 20 -5.56 -12.86 -0.85
N LEU A 21 -4.93 -12.10 0.05
CA LEU A 21 -3.92 -12.62 0.98
C LEU A 21 -4.50 -13.65 1.96
N ILE A 22 -5.67 -13.38 2.55
CA ILE A 22 -6.34 -14.31 3.47
C ILE A 22 -6.69 -15.62 2.75
N VAL A 23 -7.27 -15.53 1.55
CA VAL A 23 -7.59 -16.70 0.71
C VAL A 23 -6.32 -17.47 0.35
N PHE A 24 -5.22 -16.77 0.04
CA PHE A 24 -3.93 -17.39 -0.22
C PHE A 24 -3.41 -18.17 1.01
N PHE A 25 -3.47 -17.58 2.21
CA PHE A 25 -3.09 -18.26 3.45
C PHE A 25 -3.97 -19.48 3.75
N ILE A 26 -5.28 -19.39 3.54
CA ILE A 26 -6.21 -20.51 3.72
C ILE A 26 -5.87 -21.64 2.74
N ALA A 27 -5.71 -21.33 1.45
CA ALA A 27 -5.34 -22.31 0.43
C ALA A 27 -3.98 -22.96 0.74
N TRP A 28 -3.01 -22.19 1.22
CA TRP A 28 -1.69 -22.67 1.64
C TRP A 28 -1.80 -23.65 2.82
N THR A 29 -2.61 -23.32 3.81
CA THR A 29 -2.84 -24.17 4.99
C THR A 29 -3.52 -25.49 4.59
N LEU A 30 -4.48 -25.45 3.67
CA LEU A 30 -5.14 -26.64 3.13
C LEU A 30 -4.18 -27.53 2.33
N LEU A 31 -3.26 -26.95 1.55
CA LEU A 31 -2.23 -27.72 0.83
C LEU A 31 -1.31 -28.48 1.78
N ILE A 32 -0.87 -27.83 2.87
CA ILE A 32 -0.04 -28.49 3.89
C ILE A 32 -0.81 -29.59 4.62
N ALA A 33 -2.05 -29.33 5.03
CA ALA A 33 -2.90 -30.32 5.68
C ALA A 33 -3.14 -31.55 4.78
N GLY A 34 -3.40 -31.31 3.49
CA GLY A 34 -3.53 -32.36 2.48
C GLY A 34 -2.25 -33.16 2.30
N TRP A 35 -1.09 -32.49 2.23
CA TRP A 35 0.21 -33.15 2.16
C TRP A 35 0.48 -34.04 3.38
N ILE A 36 0.27 -33.52 4.58
CA ILE A 36 0.45 -34.29 5.83
C ILE A 36 -0.45 -35.53 5.83
N THR A 37 -1.68 -35.39 5.36
CA THR A 37 -2.64 -36.50 5.28
C THR A 37 -2.19 -37.58 4.29
N ILE A 38 -1.66 -37.18 3.13
CA ILE A 38 -1.08 -38.12 2.15
C ILE A 38 0.13 -38.83 2.75
N VAL A 39 1.04 -38.10 3.38
CA VAL A 39 2.23 -38.69 4.03
C VAL A 39 1.82 -39.70 5.10
N PHE A 40 0.77 -39.41 5.89
CA PHE A 40 0.27 -40.31 6.92
C PHE A 40 -0.42 -41.56 6.35
N LEU A 41 -1.23 -41.42 5.30
CA LEU A 41 -1.95 -42.54 4.69
C LEU A 41 -1.05 -43.48 3.88
N PHE A 42 0.06 -42.99 3.32
CA PHE A 42 0.99 -43.77 2.51
C PHE A 42 2.31 -44.10 3.25
N GLN A 43 2.28 -44.18 4.58
CA GLN A 43 3.41 -44.63 5.40
C GLN A 43 3.76 -46.09 5.10
N ASN A 44 4.71 -46.29 4.19
CA ASN A 44 5.37 -47.57 3.97
C ASN A 44 6.84 -47.45 4.36
N ARG A 45 7.38 -48.45 5.08
CA ARG A 45 8.69 -48.39 5.76
C ARG A 45 9.88 -48.13 4.80
N SER A 46 9.72 -48.46 3.51
CA SER A 46 10.75 -48.22 2.49
C SER A 46 10.70 -46.81 1.87
N THR A 47 9.56 -46.12 1.95
CA THR A 47 9.34 -44.81 1.31
C THR A 47 9.27 -43.65 2.29
N GLU A 48 9.26 -43.93 3.60
CA GLU A 48 9.16 -42.93 4.67
C GLU A 48 10.17 -41.80 4.53
N TYR A 49 11.46 -42.13 4.35
CA TYR A 49 12.51 -41.13 4.17
C TYR A 49 12.33 -40.31 2.89
N LEU A 50 11.87 -40.94 1.80
CA LEU A 50 11.65 -40.26 0.52
C LEU A 50 10.53 -39.23 0.63
N TRP A 51 9.43 -39.56 1.31
CA TRP A 51 8.33 -38.63 1.58
C TRP A 51 8.73 -37.48 2.52
N LEU A 52 9.58 -37.75 3.51
CA LEU A 52 10.12 -36.73 4.41
C LEU A 52 10.99 -35.71 3.67
N TYR A 53 11.94 -36.17 2.84
CA TYR A 53 12.80 -35.27 2.07
C TYR A 53 12.02 -34.47 1.02
N LEU A 54 11.07 -35.12 0.33
CA LEU A 54 10.20 -34.46 -0.63
C LEU A 54 9.32 -33.39 0.05
N GLY A 55 8.74 -33.72 1.20
CA GLY A 55 7.96 -32.78 2.01
C GLY A 55 8.80 -31.59 2.47
N ALA A 56 10.01 -31.83 2.98
CA ALA A 56 10.93 -30.77 3.37
C ALA A 56 11.26 -29.84 2.20
N ALA A 57 11.60 -30.37 1.03
CA ALA A 57 11.91 -29.57 -0.15
C ALA A 57 10.72 -28.70 -0.59
N VAL A 58 9.52 -29.28 -0.67
CA VAL A 58 8.28 -28.56 -1.02
C VAL A 58 7.97 -27.47 0.00
N LEU A 59 8.10 -27.77 1.29
CA LEU A 59 7.82 -26.82 2.37
C LEU A 59 8.83 -25.67 2.37
N THR A 60 10.09 -25.93 2.03
CA THR A 60 11.12 -24.89 1.90
C THR A 60 10.80 -23.94 0.75
N ILE A 61 10.44 -24.46 -0.43
CA ILE A 61 10.04 -23.65 -1.60
C ILE A 61 8.81 -22.81 -1.27
N LEU A 62 7.80 -23.43 -0.66
CA LEU A 62 6.58 -22.75 -0.24
C LEU A 62 6.86 -21.63 0.76
N LEU A 63 7.75 -21.85 1.73
CA LEU A 63 8.16 -20.83 2.69
C LEU A 63 8.87 -19.66 2.00
N THR A 64 9.74 -19.93 1.02
CA THR A 64 10.41 -18.88 0.24
C THR A 64 9.41 -18.03 -0.54
N ILE A 65 8.42 -18.66 -1.20
CA ILE A 65 7.35 -17.95 -1.91
C ILE A 65 6.52 -17.12 -0.93
N LEU A 66 6.17 -17.68 0.23
CA LEU A 66 5.41 -16.98 1.26
C LEU A 66 6.16 -15.72 1.74
N LEU A 67 7.45 -15.84 2.04
CA LEU A 67 8.31 -14.73 2.44
C LEU A 67 8.42 -13.67 1.33
N TYR A 68 8.55 -14.09 0.08
CA TYR A 68 8.59 -13.17 -1.06
C TYR A 68 7.28 -12.39 -1.21
N VAL A 69 6.13 -13.07 -1.16
CA VAL A 69 4.80 -12.43 -1.22
C VAL A 69 4.60 -11.50 -0.02
N PHE A 70 5.01 -11.91 1.18
CA PHE A 70 4.91 -11.10 2.39
C PHE A 70 5.74 -9.81 2.29
N THR A 71 7.00 -9.92 1.86
CA THR A 71 7.91 -8.77 1.74
C THR A 71 7.50 -7.81 0.64
N LYS A 72 7.05 -8.31 -0.52
CA LYS A 72 6.66 -7.48 -1.67
C LYS A 72 5.24 -6.93 -1.61
N MET A 73 4.29 -7.63 -0.99
CA MET A 73 2.89 -7.21 -0.97
C MET A 73 2.40 -6.83 0.42
N ALA A 74 2.58 -7.70 1.43
CA ALA A 74 1.98 -7.46 2.75
C ALA A 74 2.64 -6.30 3.50
N ARG A 75 3.99 -6.21 3.47
CA ARG A 75 4.74 -5.16 4.16
C ARG A 75 4.36 -3.72 3.72
N PRO A 76 4.34 -3.37 2.41
CA PRO A 76 3.92 -2.03 1.98
C PRO A 76 2.44 -1.76 2.28
N LEU A 77 1.57 -2.77 2.15
CA LEU A 77 0.15 -2.64 2.49
C LEU A 77 -0.06 -2.32 3.98
N TRP A 78 0.68 -2.98 4.86
CA TRP A 78 0.55 -2.78 6.29
C TRP A 78 1.11 -1.41 6.72
N ALA A 79 2.20 -0.98 6.09
CA ALA A 79 2.72 0.39 6.24
C ALA A 79 1.67 1.42 5.80
N TYR A 80 1.05 1.23 4.64
CA TYR A 80 -0.01 2.10 4.14
C TYR A 80 -1.22 2.16 5.07
N MET A 81 -1.75 1.01 5.52
CA MET A 81 -2.90 1.00 6.45
C MET A 81 -2.58 1.68 7.78
N THR A 82 -1.38 1.45 8.31
CA THR A 82 -0.93 2.10 9.55
C THR A 82 -0.78 3.61 9.36
N PHE A 83 -0.31 4.04 8.19
CA PHE A 83 -0.17 5.44 7.84
C PHE A 83 -1.52 6.14 7.67
N MET A 84 -2.44 5.56 6.89
CA MET A 84 -3.79 6.10 6.70
C MET A 84 -4.57 6.17 8.02
N SER A 85 -4.47 5.14 8.87
CA SER A 85 -5.09 5.18 10.20
C SER A 85 -4.51 6.29 11.07
N LYS A 86 -3.22 6.62 10.94
CA LYS A 86 -2.60 7.77 11.62
C LYS A 86 -3.06 9.10 11.04
N CYS A 87 -3.21 9.21 9.71
CA CYS A 87 -3.74 10.42 9.07
C CYS A 87 -5.14 10.75 9.60
N GLU A 88 -6.03 9.76 9.68
CA GLU A 88 -7.42 9.96 10.11
C GLU A 88 -7.56 10.48 11.56
N HIS A 89 -6.54 10.29 12.41
CA HIS A 89 -6.62 10.54 13.86
C HIS A 89 -5.73 11.68 14.38
N LYS A 90 -5.03 12.42 13.49
CA LYS A 90 -4.10 13.49 13.89
C LYS A 90 -4.45 14.83 13.26
N ASP A 91 -3.84 15.89 13.80
CA ASP A 91 -4.03 17.26 13.34
C ASP A 91 -3.57 17.42 11.89
N HIS A 92 -4.50 17.83 11.03
CA HIS A 92 -4.24 18.15 9.63
C HIS A 92 -3.87 19.62 9.51
N GLN A 93 -2.88 19.93 8.68
CA GLN A 93 -2.60 21.29 8.27
C GLN A 93 -3.42 21.61 7.02
N ARG A 94 -4.08 22.77 7.00
CA ARG A 94 -4.83 23.24 5.84
C ARG A 94 -4.23 24.55 5.38
N ASN A 95 -3.64 24.52 4.19
CA ASN A 95 -2.96 25.67 3.61
C ASN A 95 -3.53 25.93 2.21
N ASP A 96 -3.62 27.19 1.83
CA ASP A 96 -3.97 27.60 0.48
C ASP A 96 -2.69 27.77 -0.34
N VAL A 97 -2.56 26.99 -1.42
CA VAL A 97 -1.31 26.88 -2.17
C VAL A 97 -1.52 27.01 -3.67
N ILE A 98 -0.50 27.51 -4.35
CA ILE A 98 -0.41 27.54 -5.80
C ILE A 98 0.47 26.38 -6.27
N LEU A 99 -0.05 25.58 -7.21
CA LEU A 99 0.74 24.51 -7.81
C LEU A 99 1.81 25.09 -8.75
N LEU A 100 3.08 24.79 -8.49
CA LEU A 100 4.19 25.23 -9.34
C LEU A 100 4.57 24.15 -10.36
N GLU A 101 4.73 22.91 -9.91
CA GLU A 101 5.23 21.82 -10.75
C GLU A 101 4.82 20.46 -10.18
N GLU A 102 4.50 19.52 -11.06
CA GLU A 102 4.31 18.11 -10.72
C GLU A 102 5.56 17.32 -11.12
N GLN A 103 6.24 16.73 -10.14
CA GLN A 103 7.35 15.82 -10.41
C GLN A 103 6.80 14.47 -10.86
N LYS A 104 7.25 14.02 -12.03
CA LYS A 104 6.84 12.75 -12.63
C LYS A 104 7.52 11.53 -11.99
N ASP A 105 8.63 11.76 -11.31
CA ASP A 105 9.41 10.70 -10.69
C ASP A 105 8.71 10.17 -9.42
N THR A 106 8.65 8.84 -9.31
CA THR A 106 8.09 8.17 -8.14
C THR A 106 9.17 7.93 -7.09
N ILE A 107 8.93 8.40 -5.87
CA ILE A 107 9.80 8.22 -4.71
C ILE A 107 9.10 7.31 -3.70
N THR A 108 9.86 6.59 -2.88
CA THR A 108 9.29 5.81 -1.77
C THR A 108 9.31 6.65 -0.50
N TYR A 109 8.15 7.13 -0.05
CA TYR A 109 8.00 7.83 1.22
C TYR A 109 7.33 6.91 2.25
N GLN A 110 8.00 6.66 3.37
CA GLN A 110 7.54 5.76 4.45
C GLN A 110 7.06 4.37 3.98
N GLY A 111 7.62 3.84 2.89
CA GLY A 111 7.26 2.53 2.33
C GLY A 111 6.09 2.55 1.34
N ILE A 112 5.59 3.74 0.98
CA ILE A 112 4.54 3.97 -0.01
C ILE A 112 5.17 4.61 -1.24
N LEU A 113 4.75 4.20 -2.44
CA LEU A 113 5.14 4.86 -3.69
C LEU A 113 4.36 6.17 -3.84
N THR A 114 5.07 7.29 -3.80
CA THR A 114 4.52 8.63 -3.92
C THR A 114 5.13 9.39 -5.09
N LYS A 115 4.40 10.38 -5.59
CA LYS A 115 4.90 11.45 -6.46
C LYS A 115 4.95 12.74 -5.66
N GLN A 116 5.66 13.74 -6.18
CA GLN A 116 5.87 15.01 -5.48
C GLN A 116 5.27 16.18 -6.25
N LEU A 117 4.60 17.09 -5.53
CA LEU A 117 4.09 18.36 -6.01
C LEU A 117 4.90 19.47 -5.37
N ASN A 118 5.47 20.35 -6.18
CA ASN A 118 6.01 21.60 -5.70
C ASN A 118 4.90 22.63 -5.62
N VAL A 119 4.66 23.12 -4.40
CA VAL A 119 3.62 24.11 -4.13
C VAL A 119 4.22 25.35 -3.51
N LYS A 120 3.54 26.48 -3.70
CA LYS A 120 3.86 27.76 -3.06
C LYS A 120 2.69 28.21 -2.21
N GLU A 121 2.93 28.45 -0.94
CA GLU A 121 1.92 28.99 -0.04
C GLU A 121 1.57 30.44 -0.40
N ILE A 122 0.27 30.75 -0.40
CA ILE A 122 -0.23 32.09 -0.80
C ILE A 122 0.10 33.12 0.28
N ASP A 123 -0.02 32.76 1.55
CA ASP A 123 0.11 33.68 2.68
C ASP A 123 1.56 33.98 3.06
N GLU A 124 2.42 32.95 3.12
CA GLU A 124 3.82 33.12 3.54
C GLU A 124 4.80 33.25 2.35
N GLY A 125 4.36 32.87 1.14
CA GLY A 125 5.22 32.84 -0.04
C GLY A 125 6.27 31.72 -0.03
N ASN A 126 6.27 30.86 0.99
CA ASN A 126 7.17 29.73 1.14
C ASN A 126 6.85 28.64 0.10
N THR A 127 7.90 28.11 -0.53
CA THR A 127 7.80 26.96 -1.44
C THR A 127 8.21 25.69 -0.73
N TRP A 128 7.39 24.66 -0.85
CA TRP A 128 7.64 23.36 -0.25
C TRP A 128 7.08 22.24 -1.12
N THR A 129 7.48 21.01 -0.81
CA THR A 129 7.16 19.84 -1.62
C THR A 129 6.21 18.94 -0.85
N ILE A 130 5.10 18.58 -1.48
CA ILE A 130 4.08 17.71 -0.92
C ILE A 130 4.08 16.40 -1.68
N SER A 131 4.04 15.30 -0.95
CA SER A 131 3.94 13.96 -1.54
C SER A 131 2.46 13.57 -1.72
N TYR A 132 2.11 12.96 -2.83
CA TYR A 132 0.80 12.32 -3.05
C TYR A 132 1.00 10.92 -3.62
N GLN A 133 -0.01 10.07 -3.58
CA GLN A 133 0.14 8.68 -4.00
C GLN A 133 0.32 8.55 -5.51
N ALA A 134 1.30 7.77 -5.96
CA ALA A 134 1.72 7.75 -7.37
C ALA A 134 0.63 7.26 -8.36
N ASP A 135 -0.26 6.39 -7.88
CA ASP A 135 -1.34 5.78 -8.67
C ASP A 135 -2.58 6.68 -8.79
N GLU A 136 -2.62 7.79 -8.05
CA GLU A 136 -3.75 8.71 -8.07
C GLU A 136 -3.64 9.70 -9.23
N LYS A 137 -4.71 9.79 -10.03
CA LYS A 137 -4.81 10.77 -11.10
C LYS A 137 -5.40 12.05 -10.55
N LEU A 138 -4.54 12.99 -10.23
CA LEU A 138 -4.91 14.35 -9.88
C LEU A 138 -4.90 15.19 -11.17
N ASP A 139 -6.06 15.66 -11.62
CA ASP A 139 -6.17 16.60 -12.76
C ASP A 139 -5.84 18.04 -12.28
N LEU A 140 -4.60 18.26 -11.86
CA LEU A 140 -4.14 19.56 -11.37
C LEU A 140 -3.53 20.40 -12.48
N LYS A 141 -3.83 21.70 -12.47
CA LYS A 141 -3.26 22.67 -13.42
C LYS A 141 -2.22 23.53 -12.72
N VAL A 142 -1.04 23.61 -13.34
CA VAL A 142 0.03 24.50 -12.90
C VAL A 142 -0.47 25.96 -12.90
N GLY A 143 -0.18 26.68 -11.82
CA GLY A 143 -0.56 28.08 -11.63
C GLY A 143 -1.95 28.30 -11.05
N GLN A 144 -2.72 27.24 -10.77
CA GLN A 144 -4.00 27.36 -10.05
C GLN A 144 -3.81 27.28 -8.53
N ALA A 145 -4.68 28.00 -7.81
CA ALA A 145 -4.77 27.97 -6.36
C ALA A 145 -5.68 26.81 -5.93
N TYR A 146 -5.18 26.04 -4.95
CA TYR A 146 -5.88 24.93 -4.36
C TYR A 146 -5.81 25.04 -2.85
N GLN A 147 -6.91 24.70 -2.20
CA GLN A 147 -6.90 24.46 -0.76
C GLN A 147 -6.52 22.99 -0.54
N ILE A 148 -5.37 22.78 0.07
CA ILE A 148 -4.84 21.45 0.36
C ILE A 148 -4.96 21.13 1.84
N GLU A 149 -5.16 19.85 2.14
CA GLU A 149 -5.12 19.32 3.49
C GLU A 149 -3.98 18.31 3.55
N THR A 150 -2.98 18.56 4.41
CA THR A 150 -1.75 17.78 4.49
C THR A 150 -1.53 17.18 5.87
N TYR A 151 -0.91 16.00 5.88
CA TYR A 151 -0.47 15.31 7.09
C TYR A 151 0.96 14.78 6.89
N ASP A 152 1.92 15.21 7.72
CA ASP A 152 3.36 14.86 7.60
C ASP A 152 3.88 14.95 6.14
N ASP A 153 3.63 16.09 5.48
CA ASP A 153 3.98 16.39 4.08
C ASP A 153 3.26 15.56 3.00
N LEU A 154 2.23 14.78 3.36
CA LEU A 154 1.41 14.02 2.42
C LEU A 154 0.07 14.72 2.15
N LEU A 155 -0.34 14.76 0.88
CA LEU A 155 -1.65 15.28 0.45
C LEU A 155 -2.77 14.31 0.84
N VAL A 156 -3.69 14.75 1.69
CA VAL A 156 -4.85 13.97 2.17
C VAL A 156 -6.14 14.39 1.47
N ALA A 157 -6.30 15.67 1.18
CA ALA A 157 -7.43 16.17 0.39
C ALA A 157 -7.04 17.41 -0.40
N ILE A 158 -7.70 17.61 -1.52
CA ILE A 158 -7.57 18.80 -2.35
C ILE A 158 -8.95 19.34 -2.68
N LYS A 159 -9.07 20.67 -2.66
CA LYS A 159 -10.26 21.37 -3.14
C LYS A 159 -9.84 22.46 -4.10
N GLU A 160 -10.47 22.49 -5.26
CA GLU A 160 -10.40 23.63 -6.16
C GLU A 160 -11.00 24.85 -5.47
N GLU A 161 -10.20 25.91 -5.36
CA GLU A 161 -10.70 27.19 -4.94
C GLU A 161 -11.30 27.89 -6.16
N GLN A 162 -12.63 27.92 -6.26
CA GLN A 162 -13.31 28.68 -7.30
C GLN A 162 -13.18 30.17 -6.99
N ARG A 163 -12.23 30.85 -7.64
CA ARG A 163 -12.27 32.29 -7.84
C ARG A 163 -12.81 32.62 -9.23
#